data_AF-U6K8K0-F1
#
_entry.id   AF-U6K8K0-F1
#
_cell.length_a   1.000
_cell.length_b   1.000
_cell.length_c   1.000
_cell.angle_alpha   90.00
_cell.angle_beta   90.00
_cell.angle_gamma   90.00
#
_symmetry.space_group_name_H-M   'P 1'
#
loop_
_entity.id
_entity.type
_entity.pdbx_description
1 polymer ?
#
loop_
_entity_poly.entity_id
_entity_poly.type
_entity_poly.pdbx_seq_one_letter_code
_entity_poly.pdbx_strand_id
1 'polypeptide(L)'
;MHAVAERRRQAAALDICLGLTGALPTSPSPEELVPVHAVAAVCQRLSEDTEKELQPVFGRLLCRAAQHLPSLGEFLSSVVFPSLVAREAWLSPSLWKGVSIAVGALWPSHSEVLLQHILRLPQEAGKPLLQQLQQRLPIAAELSALLAQDPAARQQCPPYLQVLLGLSR
;
A
#
# COMPACT_ATOMS: atom_id res chain seq x y z
N MET A 1 -21.51 -4.66 20.63
CA MET A 1 -22.26 -3.80 19.68
C MET A 1 -21.58 -2.45 19.40
N HIS A 2 -20.86 -1.84 20.34
CA HIS A 2 -20.16 -0.55 20.14
C HIS A 2 -19.12 -0.53 19.00
N ALA A 3 -18.31 -1.58 18.84
CA ALA A 3 -17.26 -1.64 17.82
C ALA A 3 -17.77 -1.64 16.37
N VAL A 4 -18.99 -2.14 16.13
CA VAL A 4 -19.60 -2.17 14.78
C VAL A 4 -20.13 -0.78 14.43
N ALA A 5 -20.73 -0.08 15.39
CA ALA A 5 -21.18 1.30 15.20
C ALA A 5 -20.01 2.24 14.96
N GLU A 6 -18.90 2.06 15.69
CA GLU A 6 -17.69 2.87 15.52
C GLU A 6 -17.01 2.61 14.17
N ARG A 7 -16.90 1.35 13.75
CA ARG A 7 -16.40 1.00 12.41
C ARG A 7 -17.26 1.59 11.29
N ARG A 8 -18.59 1.62 11.45
CA ARG A 8 -19.50 2.25 10.49
C ARG A 8 -19.33 3.77 10.46
N ARG A 9 -19.15 4.41 11.62
CA ARG A 9 -18.93 5.86 11.71
C ARG A 9 -17.59 6.27 11.08
N GLN A 10 -16.54 5.49 11.32
CA GLN A 10 -15.22 5.71 10.70
C GLN A 10 -15.21 5.39 9.20
N ALA A 11 -15.98 4.39 8.76
CA ALA A 11 -16.16 4.12 7.33
C ALA A 11 -16.91 5.27 6.65
N ALA A 12 -18.00 5.77 7.25
CA ALA A 12 -18.74 6.92 6.76
C ALA A 12 -17.90 8.19 6.74
N ALA A 13 -17.09 8.46 7.78
CA ALA A 13 -16.17 9.60 7.80
C ALA A 13 -15.11 9.49 6.71
N LEU A 14 -14.57 8.29 6.46
CA LEU A 14 -13.66 8.05 5.35
C LEU A 14 -14.36 8.24 4.00
N ASP A 15 -15.57 7.70 3.82
CA ASP A 15 -16.36 7.87 2.59
C ASP A 15 -16.72 9.35 2.35
N ILE A 16 -16.92 10.15 3.40
CA ILE A 16 -17.07 11.60 3.31
C ILE A 16 -15.74 12.24 2.90
N CYS A 17 -14.63 11.91 3.57
CA CYS A 17 -13.30 12.40 3.19
C CYS A 17 -12.93 12.03 1.75
N LEU A 18 -13.36 10.86 1.27
CA LEU A 18 -13.17 10.39 -0.10
C LEU A 18 -14.17 11.00 -1.08
N GLY A 19 -15.40 11.28 -0.65
CA GLY A 19 -16.37 12.06 -1.41
C GLY A 19 -15.84 13.46 -1.72
N LEU A 20 -15.13 14.06 -0.76
CA LEU A 20 -14.42 15.32 -0.92
C LEU A 20 -13.13 15.21 -1.78
N THR A 21 -12.73 14.00 -2.21
CA THR A 21 -11.66 13.80 -3.22
C THR A 21 -12.20 13.69 -4.66
N GLY A 22 -13.52 13.83 -4.87
CA GLY A 22 -14.13 13.84 -6.21
C GLY A 22 -14.24 12.46 -6.89
N ALA A 23 -14.08 11.36 -6.15
CA ALA A 23 -14.11 10.00 -6.71
C ALA A 23 -15.53 9.39 -6.90
N LEU A 24 -16.60 10.20 -6.83
CA LEU A 24 -17.98 9.81 -7.15
C LEU A 24 -18.57 10.77 -8.20
N PRO A 25 -19.41 10.28 -9.14
CA PRO A 25 -19.89 11.06 -10.27
C PRO A 25 -21.05 11.96 -9.83
N THR A 26 -20.74 13.04 -9.13
CA THR A 26 -21.60 14.22 -9.04
C THR A 26 -20.69 15.43 -9.12
N SER A 27 -20.80 16.13 -10.24
CA SER A 27 -20.05 17.31 -10.65
C SER A 27 -19.65 18.20 -9.46
N PRO A 28 -18.36 18.36 -9.12
CA PRO A 28 -17.96 19.26 -8.05
C PRO A 28 -17.90 20.70 -8.57
N SER A 29 -18.39 21.63 -7.74
CA SER A 29 -18.01 23.05 -7.83
C SER A 29 -16.50 23.20 -7.54
N PRO A 30 -15.82 24.22 -8.07
CA PRO A 30 -14.35 24.21 -8.21
C PRO A 30 -13.52 24.33 -6.92
N GLU A 31 -14.12 24.38 -5.73
CA GLU A 31 -13.42 24.80 -4.49
C GLU A 31 -13.43 23.78 -3.33
N GLU A 32 -14.01 22.59 -3.46
CA GLU A 32 -13.89 21.51 -2.44
C GLU A 32 -13.03 20.34 -2.91
N LEU A 33 -11.90 20.64 -3.56
CA LEU A 33 -10.81 19.68 -3.72
C LEU A 33 -10.16 19.51 -2.35
N VAL A 34 -10.39 18.39 -1.65
CA VAL A 34 -9.47 18.02 -0.55
C VAL A 34 -8.08 18.01 -1.17
N PRO A 35 -7.21 18.92 -0.72
CA PRO A 35 -6.03 19.15 -1.50
C PRO A 35 -5.11 17.96 -1.28
N VAL A 36 -4.50 17.48 -2.35
CA VAL A 36 -3.63 16.30 -2.37
C VAL A 36 -2.58 16.35 -1.24
N HIS A 37 -2.11 17.55 -0.89
CA HIS A 37 -1.19 17.78 0.23
C HIS A 37 -1.78 17.41 1.60
N ALA A 38 -3.08 17.57 1.83
CA ALA A 38 -3.72 17.18 3.07
C ALA A 38 -3.78 15.65 3.22
N VAL A 39 -4.07 14.94 2.12
CA VAL A 39 -4.00 13.46 2.10
C VAL A 39 -2.58 12.99 2.34
N ALA A 40 -1.59 13.59 1.67
CA ALA A 40 -0.17 13.29 1.89
C ALA A 40 0.23 13.51 3.36
N ALA A 41 -0.13 14.66 3.95
CA ALA A 41 0.17 14.98 5.34
C ALA A 41 -0.48 14.01 6.34
N VAL A 42 -1.73 13.60 6.08
CA VAL A 42 -2.40 12.58 6.91
C VAL A 42 -1.70 11.24 6.79
N CYS A 43 -1.37 10.80 5.57
CA CYS A 43 -0.66 9.55 5.35
C CYS A 43 0.73 9.54 6.00
N GLN A 44 1.47 10.64 5.87
CA GLN A 44 2.77 10.81 6.51
C GLN A 44 2.66 10.67 8.02
N ARG A 45 1.84 11.53 8.64
CA ARG A 45 1.63 11.56 10.09
C ARG A 45 1.20 10.21 10.64
N LEU A 46 0.22 9.57 10.01
CA LEU A 46 -0.25 8.27 10.47
C LEU A 46 0.83 7.21 10.30
N SER A 47 1.61 7.25 9.23
CA SER A 47 2.68 6.26 9.01
C SER A 47 3.85 6.42 9.98
N GLU A 48 4.18 7.65 10.39
CA GLU A 48 5.33 7.96 11.26
C GLU A 48 4.99 7.96 12.77
N ASP A 49 3.72 8.14 13.17
CA ASP A 49 3.29 8.14 14.57
C ASP A 49 3.36 6.72 15.18
N THR A 50 4.50 6.37 15.77
CA THR A 50 4.76 5.07 16.41
C THR A 50 4.01 4.88 17.73
N GLU A 51 3.51 5.95 18.35
CA GLU A 51 2.82 5.91 19.63
C GLU A 51 1.38 5.37 19.50
N LYS A 52 0.80 5.47 18.30
CA LYS A 52 -0.59 5.05 18.05
C LYS A 52 -0.69 3.85 17.14
N GLU A 53 -1.50 2.87 17.54
CA GLU A 53 -1.79 1.72 16.70
C GLU A 53 -2.50 2.12 15.39
N LEU A 54 -1.97 1.63 14.27
CA LEU A 54 -2.56 1.86 12.95
C LEU A 54 -3.92 1.17 12.81
N GLN A 55 -4.94 1.97 12.57
CA GLN A 55 -6.30 1.46 12.43
C GLN A 55 -6.55 0.94 11.00
N PRO A 56 -7.36 -0.11 10.80
CA PRO A 56 -7.68 -0.63 9.47
C PRO A 56 -8.29 0.37 8.49
N VAL A 57 -8.87 1.48 8.99
CA VAL A 57 -9.34 2.59 8.17
C VAL A 57 -8.22 3.25 7.37
N PHE A 58 -6.99 3.25 7.90
CA PHE A 58 -5.83 3.78 7.20
C PHE A 58 -5.51 2.96 5.94
N GLY A 59 -5.60 1.63 6.00
CA GLY A 59 -5.42 0.77 4.83
C GLY A 59 -6.41 1.07 3.71
N ARG A 60 -7.66 1.44 4.05
CA ARG A 60 -8.66 1.87 3.08
C ARG A 60 -8.32 3.23 2.46
N LEU A 61 -7.84 4.17 3.27
CA LEU A 61 -7.35 5.47 2.78
C LEU A 61 -6.23 5.27 1.76
N LEU A 62 -5.23 4.45 2.08
CA LEU A 62 -4.10 4.16 1.21
C LEU A 62 -4.52 3.54 -0.12
N CYS A 63 -5.42 2.56 -0.06
CA CYS A 63 -6.00 1.94 -1.25
C CYS A 63 -6.63 2.99 -2.17
N ARG A 64 -7.41 3.92 -1.62
CA ARG A 64 -8.09 4.96 -2.38
C ARG A 64 -7.14 6.02 -2.92
N ALA A 65 -6.16 6.43 -2.10
CA ALA A 65 -5.12 7.37 -2.52
C ALA A 65 -4.32 6.79 -3.69
N ALA A 66 -3.89 5.53 -3.61
CA ALA A 66 -3.15 4.87 -4.68
C ALA A 66 -3.98 4.71 -5.98
N GLN A 67 -5.29 4.51 -5.87
CA GLN A 67 -6.16 4.30 -7.04
C GLN A 67 -6.62 5.60 -7.71
N HIS A 68 -6.77 6.68 -6.94
CA HIS A 68 -7.43 7.90 -7.42
C HIS A 68 -6.52 9.13 -7.44
N LEU A 69 -5.36 9.08 -6.77
CA LEU A 69 -4.43 10.19 -6.65
C LEU A 69 -3.03 9.77 -7.16
N PRO A 70 -2.84 9.61 -8.48
CA PRO A 70 -1.57 9.14 -9.05
C PRO A 70 -0.38 10.07 -8.72
N SER A 71 -0.63 11.36 -8.48
CA SER A 71 0.39 12.32 -8.04
C SER A 71 1.00 11.99 -6.67
N LEU A 72 0.33 11.15 -5.85
CA LEU A 72 0.88 10.64 -4.60
C LEU A 72 1.66 9.34 -4.77
N GLY A 73 1.70 8.74 -5.95
CA GLY A 73 2.24 7.40 -6.15
C GLY A 73 3.67 7.25 -5.62
N GLU A 74 4.54 8.20 -5.97
CA GLU A 74 5.93 8.23 -5.52
C GLU A 74 6.05 8.39 -4.01
N PHE A 75 5.25 9.29 -3.41
CA PHE A 75 5.24 9.48 -1.97
C PHE A 75 4.73 8.24 -1.23
N LEU A 76 3.69 7.58 -1.75
CA LEU A 76 3.13 6.38 -1.15
C LEU A 76 4.10 5.20 -1.22
N SER A 77 4.82 5.04 -2.34
CA SER A 77 5.79 3.94 -2.53
C SER A 77 7.09 4.17 -1.77
N SER A 78 7.63 5.39 -1.75
CA SER A 78 8.97 5.71 -1.21
C SER A 78 8.99 6.16 0.25
N VAL A 79 7.87 6.67 0.78
CA VAL A 79 7.78 7.18 2.16
C VAL A 79 6.82 6.35 3.00
N VAL A 80 5.57 6.23 2.54
CA VAL A 80 4.52 5.64 3.38
C VAL A 80 4.67 4.12 3.49
N PHE A 81 4.91 3.43 2.37
CA PHE A 81 5.10 1.98 2.38
C PHE A 81 6.27 1.53 3.27
N PRO A 82 7.50 2.07 3.14
CA PRO A 82 8.60 1.69 4.05
C PRO A 82 8.30 1.99 5.51
N SER A 83 7.63 3.10 5.83
CA SER A 83 7.20 3.40 7.20
C SER A 83 6.22 2.36 7.75
N LEU A 84 5.29 1.87 6.93
CA LEU A 84 4.39 0.77 7.28
C LEU A 84 5.14 -0.55 7.50
N VAL A 85 6.19 -0.80 6.71
CA VAL A 85 7.06 -1.97 6.89
C VAL A 85 7.81 -1.89 8.22
N ALA A 86 8.42 -0.75 8.53
CA ALA A 86 9.14 -0.54 9.78
C ALA A 86 8.25 -0.69 11.03
N ARG A 87 6.95 -0.47 10.87
CA ARG A 87 5.94 -0.59 11.93
C ARG A 87 5.21 -1.93 11.95
N GLU A 88 5.66 -2.89 11.16
CA GLU A 88 5.08 -4.22 11.11
C GLU A 88 3.57 -4.21 10.85
N ALA A 89 3.12 -3.34 9.94
CA ALA A 89 1.69 -3.16 9.64
C ALA A 89 0.96 -4.46 9.24
N TRP A 90 1.71 -5.48 8.82
CA TRP A 90 1.20 -6.83 8.55
C TRP A 90 0.62 -7.55 9.78
N LEU A 91 0.99 -7.15 11.01
CA LEU A 91 0.40 -7.70 12.24
C LEU A 91 -1.09 -7.38 12.37
N SER A 92 -1.61 -6.41 11.63
CA SER A 92 -3.03 -6.13 11.48
C SER A 92 -3.53 -6.59 10.10
N PRO A 93 -4.14 -7.79 9.98
CA PRO A 93 -4.54 -8.33 8.67
C PRO A 93 -5.50 -7.43 7.89
N SER A 94 -6.37 -6.72 8.61
CA SER A 94 -7.34 -5.80 7.99
C SER A 94 -6.67 -4.53 7.43
N LEU A 95 -5.65 -4.02 8.11
CA LEU A 95 -4.82 -2.92 7.61
C LEU A 95 -3.99 -3.39 6.41
N TRP A 96 -3.30 -4.52 6.57
CA TRP A 96 -2.38 -5.06 5.56
C TRP A 96 -3.07 -5.43 4.26
N LYS A 97 -4.33 -5.87 4.32
CA LYS A 97 -5.16 -6.06 3.12
C LYS A 97 -5.29 -4.76 2.32
N GLY A 98 -5.56 -3.63 3.00
CA GLY A 98 -5.62 -2.32 2.37
C GLY A 98 -4.29 -1.87 1.77
N VAL A 99 -3.19 -2.08 2.52
CA VAL A 99 -1.83 -1.83 2.04
C VAL A 99 -1.51 -2.65 0.80
N SER A 100 -1.83 -3.94 0.80
CA SER A 100 -1.59 -4.85 -0.32
C SER A 100 -2.37 -4.45 -1.58
N ILE A 101 -3.59 -3.90 -1.43
CA ILE A 101 -4.35 -3.37 -2.56
C ILE A 101 -3.69 -2.08 -3.08
N ALA A 102 -3.24 -1.21 -2.19
CA ALA A 102 -2.53 0.02 -2.56
C ALA A 102 -1.23 -0.30 -3.33
N VAL A 103 -0.42 -1.24 -2.84
CA VAL A 103 0.78 -1.72 -3.54
C VAL A 103 0.44 -2.23 -4.93
N GLY A 104 -0.63 -3.00 -5.09
CA GLY A 104 -1.05 -3.49 -6.41
C GLY A 104 -1.51 -2.38 -7.36
N ALA A 105 -2.10 -1.30 -6.84
CA ALA A 105 -2.45 -0.14 -7.66
C ALA A 105 -1.22 0.69 -8.06
N LEU A 106 -0.21 0.77 -7.19
CA LEU A 106 1.04 1.49 -7.44
C LEU A 106 2.02 0.71 -8.33
N TRP A 107 1.92 -0.61 -8.33
CA TRP A 107 2.85 -1.52 -9.00
C TRP A 107 3.17 -1.14 -10.47
N PRO A 108 2.19 -0.85 -11.34
CA PRO A 108 2.48 -0.57 -12.75
C PRO A 108 3.38 0.65 -13.00
N SER A 109 3.47 1.58 -12.05
CA SER A 109 4.23 2.82 -12.20
C SER A 109 5.42 2.94 -11.24
N HIS A 110 5.45 2.15 -10.16
CA HIS A 110 6.46 2.28 -9.09
C HIS A 110 7.05 0.93 -8.66
N SER A 111 7.06 -0.08 -9.53
CA SER A 111 7.50 -1.45 -9.23
C SER A 111 8.95 -1.53 -8.73
N GLU A 112 9.87 -0.73 -9.26
CA GLU A 112 11.27 -0.70 -8.85
C GLU A 112 11.44 -0.26 -7.38
N VAL A 113 10.80 0.86 -7.01
CA VAL A 113 10.81 1.37 -5.62
C VAL A 113 10.14 0.37 -4.68
N LEU A 114 8.99 -0.16 -5.07
CA LEU A 114 8.26 -1.15 -4.27
C LEU A 114 9.07 -2.44 -4.10
N LEU A 115 9.77 -2.90 -5.13
CA LEU A 115 10.62 -4.08 -5.07
C LEU A 115 11.66 -3.96 -3.96
N GLN A 116 12.39 -2.84 -3.89
CA GLN A 116 13.42 -2.62 -2.87
C GLN A 116 12.88 -2.80 -1.43
N HIS A 117 11.62 -2.42 -1.21
CA HIS A 117 10.96 -2.59 0.08
C HIS A 117 10.40 -4.00 0.26
N ILE A 118 9.84 -4.62 -0.78
CA ILE A 118 9.34 -6.01 -0.73
C ILE A 118 10.45 -7.01 -0.44
N LEU A 119 11.67 -6.79 -0.96
CA LEU A 119 12.82 -7.64 -0.67
C LEU A 119 13.24 -7.64 0.81
N ARG A 120 12.81 -6.63 1.58
CA ARG A 120 13.08 -6.52 3.02
C ARG A 120 11.96 -7.09 3.89
N LEU A 121 10.84 -7.50 3.30
CA LEU A 121 9.72 -8.04 4.06
C LEU A 121 10.07 -9.43 4.61
N PRO A 122 9.64 -9.74 5.84
CA PRO A 122 9.71 -11.10 6.34
C PRO A 122 8.65 -11.97 5.63
N GLN A 123 8.82 -13.28 5.71
CA GLN A 123 8.02 -14.24 4.96
C GLN A 123 6.52 -14.13 5.28
N GLU A 124 6.16 -13.92 6.55
CA GLU A 124 4.80 -13.77 7.04
C GLU A 124 4.06 -12.55 6.45
N ALA A 125 4.79 -11.51 6.05
CA ALA A 125 4.24 -10.32 5.42
C ALA A 125 4.30 -10.41 3.88
N GLY A 126 5.43 -10.88 3.36
CA GLY A 126 5.72 -10.91 1.93
C GLY A 126 4.90 -11.96 1.17
N LYS A 127 4.72 -13.17 1.72
CA LYS A 127 3.94 -14.22 1.03
C LYS A 127 2.48 -13.80 0.80
N PRO A 128 1.72 -13.34 1.83
CA PRO A 128 0.34 -12.89 1.62
C PRO A 128 0.23 -11.70 0.65
N LEU A 129 1.16 -10.75 0.73
CA LEU A 129 1.22 -9.61 -0.18
C LEU A 129 1.35 -10.09 -1.63
N LEU A 130 2.35 -10.93 -1.91
CA LEU A 130 2.59 -11.43 -3.27
C LEU A 130 1.46 -12.30 -3.79
N GLN A 131 0.89 -13.16 -2.96
CA GLN A 131 -0.29 -13.95 -3.34
C GLN A 131 -1.45 -13.04 -3.73
N GLN A 132 -1.67 -11.93 -3.04
CA GLN A 132 -2.70 -10.97 -3.41
C GLN A 132 -2.36 -10.25 -4.73
N LEU A 133 -1.10 -9.88 -4.95
CA LEU A 133 -0.67 -9.26 -6.21
C LEU A 133 -0.82 -10.23 -7.39
N GLN A 134 -0.50 -11.51 -7.20
CA GLN A 134 -0.65 -12.59 -8.21
C GLN A 134 -2.08 -12.73 -8.73
N GLN A 135 -3.10 -12.33 -7.96
CA GLN A 135 -4.49 -12.41 -8.40
C GLN A 135 -4.81 -11.45 -9.55
N ARG A 136 -4.00 -10.40 -9.74
CA ARG A 136 -4.28 -9.32 -10.70
C ARG A 136 -3.10 -8.97 -11.60
N LEU A 137 -1.89 -9.37 -11.23
CA LEU A 137 -0.65 -9.03 -11.90
C LEU A 137 0.20 -10.29 -12.10
N PRO A 138 0.96 -10.41 -13.21
CA PRO A 138 1.95 -11.46 -13.41
C PRO A 138 3.22 -11.24 -12.56
N ILE A 139 3.04 -10.98 -11.25
CA ILE A 139 4.08 -10.48 -10.34
C ILE A 139 5.33 -11.37 -10.29
N ALA A 140 5.20 -12.69 -10.45
CA ALA A 140 6.37 -13.59 -10.48
C ALA A 140 7.27 -13.32 -11.69
N ALA A 141 6.68 -13.10 -12.86
CA ALA A 141 7.44 -12.76 -14.07
C ALA A 141 8.05 -11.36 -13.96
N GLU A 142 7.29 -10.38 -13.45
CA GLU A 142 7.75 -9.01 -13.28
C GLU A 142 8.89 -8.89 -12.27
N LEU A 143 8.77 -9.53 -11.10
CA LEU A 143 9.84 -9.61 -10.10
C LEU A 143 11.09 -10.28 -10.68
N SER A 144 10.92 -11.37 -11.43
CA SER A 144 12.06 -12.05 -12.08
C SER A 144 12.76 -11.13 -13.08
N ALA A 145 11.99 -10.37 -13.87
CA ALA A 145 12.53 -9.42 -14.84
C ALA A 145 13.26 -8.25 -14.17
N LEU A 146 12.73 -7.72 -13.06
CA LEU A 146 13.37 -6.64 -12.30
C LEU A 146 14.66 -7.13 -11.62
N LEU A 147 14.63 -8.31 -10.98
CA LEU A 147 15.82 -8.90 -10.36
C LEU A 147 16.89 -9.32 -11.37
N ALA A 148 16.52 -9.60 -12.62
CA ALA A 148 17.50 -9.85 -13.68
C ALA A 148 18.27 -8.57 -14.07
N GLN A 149 17.65 -7.40 -13.90
CA GLN A 149 18.24 -6.10 -14.21
C GLN A 149 19.06 -5.54 -13.03
N ASP A 150 18.83 -6.01 -11.81
CA ASP A 150 19.54 -5.60 -10.60
C ASP A 150 20.24 -6.79 -9.89
N PRO A 151 21.54 -7.01 -10.18
CA PRO A 151 22.32 -8.08 -9.55
C PRO A 151 22.43 -7.95 -8.02
N ALA A 152 22.41 -6.73 -7.48
CA ALA A 152 22.52 -6.52 -6.03
C ALA A 152 21.21 -6.90 -5.33
N ALA A 153 20.06 -6.48 -5.89
CA ALA A 153 18.75 -6.91 -5.42
C ALA A 153 18.56 -8.43 -5.51
N ARG A 154 19.08 -9.06 -6.58
CA ARG A 154 19.05 -10.52 -6.74
C ARG A 154 19.81 -11.25 -5.63
N GLN A 155 20.96 -10.73 -5.20
CA GLN A 155 21.73 -11.30 -4.09
C GLN A 155 21.01 -11.16 -2.74
N GLN A 156 20.25 -10.09 -2.58
CA GLN A 156 19.48 -9.80 -1.36
C GLN A 156 18.09 -10.48 -1.34
N CYS A 157 17.72 -11.18 -2.41
CA CYS A 157 16.41 -11.79 -2.55
C CYS A 157 16.16 -12.86 -1.46
N PRO A 158 15.16 -12.69 -0.58
CA PRO A 158 14.87 -13.65 0.49
C PRO A 158 14.61 -15.07 -0.04
N PRO A 159 14.98 -16.12 0.71
CA PRO A 159 14.82 -17.51 0.26
C PRO A 159 13.38 -17.86 -0.18
N TYR A 160 12.38 -17.33 0.52
CA TYR A 160 10.98 -17.58 0.17
C TYR A 160 10.56 -16.97 -1.17
N LEU A 161 11.20 -15.87 -1.58
CA LEU A 161 11.02 -15.29 -2.91
C LEU A 161 11.78 -16.07 -3.96
N GLN A 162 12.99 -16.53 -3.67
CA GLN A 162 13.74 -17.37 -4.60
C GLN A 162 12.95 -18.64 -4.98
N VAL A 163 12.30 -19.28 -4.01
CA VAL A 163 11.42 -20.44 -4.26
C VAL A 163 10.21 -20.04 -5.11
N LEU A 164 9.55 -18.93 -4.78
CA LEU A 164 8.38 -18.45 -5.53
C LEU A 164 8.72 -18.09 -6.99
N LEU A 165 9.92 -17.59 -7.23
CA LEU A 165 10.41 -17.17 -8.54
C LEU A 165 11.15 -18.28 -9.30
N GLY A 166 11.26 -19.50 -8.73
CA GLY A 166 12.03 -20.58 -9.34
C GLY A 166 13.52 -20.28 -9.50
N LEU A 167 14.07 -19.41 -8.66
CA LEU A 167 15.48 -19.02 -8.63
C LEU A 167 16.33 -19.92 -7.73
N SER A 168 15.69 -20.67 -6.82
CA SER A 168 16.35 -21.70 -6.01
C SER A 168 16.67 -22.92 -6.87
N ARG A 169 17.97 -23.24 -6.99
CA ARG A 169 18.47 -24.49 -7.59
C ARG A 169 18.33 -25.65 -6.61
#